data_AF-A0A1V2RFX5-F1
#
_entry.id   AF-A0A1V2RFX5-F1
#
_cell.length_a   1.000
_cell.length_b   1.000
_cell.length_c   1.000
_cell.angle_alpha   90.00
_cell.angle_beta   90.00
_cell.angle_gamma   90.00
#
_symmetry.space_group_name_H-M   'P 1'
#
loop_
_entity.id
_entity.type
_entity.pdbx_description
1 polymer ?
#
loop_
_entity_poly.entity_id
_entity_poly.type
_entity_poly.pdbx_seq_one_letter_code
_entity_poly.pdbx_strand_id
1 'polypeptide(L)'
;MLVLGLLAGSLGYLLITLLTARAAYGAQRARLIRQEELWHVGDPVDSFEHHDRSSAAVTALLFGLAWPVTVPGYFLLRCATFVITARPPATVEDRERRSAHLKQQIRTLEEALERPLEE
;
A
#
# COMPACT_ATOMS: atom_id res chain seq x y z
N MET A 1 -16.23 12.59 -40.24
CA MET A 1 -16.77 12.25 -38.89
C MET A 1 -15.93 11.23 -38.15
N LEU A 2 -15.50 10.12 -38.78
CA LEU A 2 -14.66 9.07 -38.13
C LEU A 2 -13.37 9.61 -37.48
N VAL A 3 -12.62 10.47 -38.18
CA VAL A 3 -11.36 11.04 -37.66
C VAL A 3 -11.56 11.87 -36.40
N LEU A 4 -12.66 12.64 -36.34
CA LEU A 4 -12.96 13.52 -35.20
C LEU A 4 -13.35 12.70 -33.95
N GLY A 5 -14.08 11.60 -34.15
CA GLY A 5 -14.38 10.64 -33.09
C GLY A 5 -13.14 9.91 -32.57
N LEU A 6 -12.20 9.55 -33.46
CA LEU A 6 -10.93 8.93 -33.08
C LEU A 6 -10.03 9.88 -32.28
N LEU A 7 -9.96 11.15 -32.70
CA LEU A 7 -9.24 12.20 -31.97
C LEU A 7 -9.87 12.45 -30.60
N ALA A 8 -11.20 12.58 -30.51
CA ALA A 8 -11.88 12.77 -29.23
C ALA A 8 -11.71 11.57 -28.28
N GLY A 9 -11.81 10.34 -28.81
CA GLY A 9 -11.61 9.12 -28.03
C GLY A 9 -10.18 8.96 -27.51
N SER A 10 -9.17 9.24 -28.35
CA SER A 10 -7.77 9.18 -27.93
C SER A 10 -7.40 10.27 -26.91
N LEU A 11 -7.91 11.49 -27.07
CA LEU A 11 -7.73 12.56 -26.08
C LEU A 11 -8.37 12.21 -24.74
N GLY A 12 -9.59 11.67 -24.76
CA GLY A 12 -10.27 11.19 -23.55
C GLY A 12 -9.49 10.08 -22.85
N TYR A 13 -8.99 9.11 -23.63
CA TYR A 13 -8.19 8.02 -23.09
C TYR A 13 -6.87 8.50 -22.46
N LEU A 14 -6.17 9.45 -23.12
CA LEU A 14 -4.95 10.04 -22.58
C LEU A 14 -5.20 10.86 -21.31
N LEU A 15 -6.29 11.62 -21.26
CA LEU A 15 -6.69 12.36 -20.05
C LEU A 15 -6.93 11.42 -18.86
N ILE A 16 -7.69 10.34 -19.08
CA ILE A 16 -7.95 9.34 -18.03
C ILE A 16 -6.65 8.65 -17.62
N THR A 17 -5.81 8.27 -18.58
CA THR A 17 -4.49 7.68 -18.33
C THR A 17 -3.63 8.57 -17.44
N LEU A 18 -3.56 9.87 -17.73
CA LEU A 18 -2.80 10.84 -16.94
C LEU A 18 -3.39 11.04 -15.53
N LEU A 19 -4.72 11.11 -15.42
CA LEU A 19 -5.41 11.20 -14.13
C LEU A 19 -5.14 9.97 -13.26
N THR A 20 -5.26 8.77 -13.83
CA THR A 20 -4.99 7.50 -13.13
C THR A 20 -3.52 7.38 -12.75
N ALA A 21 -2.59 7.74 -13.65
CA ALA A 21 -1.17 7.76 -13.34
C ALA A 21 -0.85 8.72 -12.19
N ARG A 22 -1.41 9.94 -12.21
CA ARG A 22 -1.19 10.91 -11.13
C ARG A 22 -1.71 10.41 -9.78
N ALA A 23 -2.88 9.78 -9.77
CA ALA A 23 -3.43 9.17 -8.56
C ALA A 23 -2.56 8.01 -8.05
N ALA A 24 -2.11 7.13 -8.95
CA ALA A 24 -1.23 6.01 -8.63
C ALA A 24 0.10 6.49 -8.06
N TYR A 25 0.72 7.49 -8.68
CA TYR A 25 1.96 8.11 -8.21
C TYR A 25 1.81 8.68 -6.79
N GLY A 26 0.72 9.43 -6.54
CA GLY A 26 0.45 9.99 -5.22
C GLY A 26 0.24 8.91 -4.15
N ALA A 27 -0.50 7.85 -4.48
CA ALA A 27 -0.73 6.73 -3.58
C ALA A 27 0.56 5.93 -3.29
N GLN A 28 1.39 5.72 -4.31
CA GLN A 28 2.67 5.02 -4.19
C GLN A 28 3.66 5.83 -3.34
N ARG A 29 3.81 7.13 -3.61
CA ARG A 29 4.61 8.05 -2.77
C ARG A 29 4.16 8.03 -1.31
N ALA A 30 2.85 8.13 -1.06
CA ALA A 30 2.33 8.11 0.31
C ALA A 30 2.55 6.78 1.03
N ARG A 31 2.54 5.65 0.31
CA ARG A 31 2.85 4.33 0.86
C ARG A 31 4.32 4.18 1.18
N LEU A 32 5.22 4.55 0.26
CA LEU A 32 6.66 4.47 0.47
C LEU A 32 7.10 5.34 1.64
N ILE A 33 6.67 6.61 1.70
CA ILE A 33 7.01 7.51 2.81
C ILE A 33 6.60 6.92 4.16
N ARG A 34 5.38 6.37 4.28
CA ARG A 34 4.94 5.72 5.54
C ARG A 34 5.71 4.46 5.88
N GLN A 35 6.12 3.69 4.88
CA GLN A 35 6.89 2.47 5.10
C GLN A 35 8.33 2.80 5.51
N GLU A 36 8.89 3.86 4.97
CA GLU A 36 10.25 4.31 5.24
C GLU A 36 10.37 4.97 6.62
N GLU A 37 9.33 5.70 7.06
CA GLU A 37 9.18 6.23 8.43
C GLU A 37 9.25 5.12 9.51
N LEU A 38 8.86 3.88 9.18
CA LEU A 38 8.89 2.74 10.11
C LEU A 38 10.25 2.05 10.18
N TRP A 39 11.15 2.26 9.21
CA TRP A 39 12.38 1.48 9.06
C TRP A 39 13.68 2.30 9.13
N HIS A 40 13.65 3.61 8.85
CA HIS A 40 14.85 4.45 8.72
C HIS A 40 14.79 5.72 9.58
N VAL A 41 15.96 6.16 10.07
CA VAL A 41 16.12 7.33 10.97
C VAL A 41 16.32 8.66 10.18
N GLY A 42 16.31 8.63 8.85
CA GLY A 42 16.49 9.80 7.97
C GLY A 42 15.16 10.41 7.46
N ASP A 43 15.24 11.54 6.75
CA ASP A 43 14.05 12.16 6.14
C ASP A 43 13.51 11.25 5.01
N PRO A 44 12.32 10.63 5.18
CA PRO A 44 11.76 9.70 4.21
C PRO A 44 11.39 10.37 2.88
N VAL A 45 11.20 11.70 2.88
CA VAL A 45 10.89 12.43 1.64
C VAL A 45 12.12 12.50 0.73
N ASP A 46 13.29 12.74 1.33
CA ASP A 46 14.54 12.93 0.62
C ASP A 46 15.06 11.62 0.00
N SER A 47 14.85 10.50 0.72
CA SER A 47 15.14 9.15 0.23
C SER A 47 14.29 8.78 -1.00
N PHE A 48 12.97 9.03 -0.92
CA PHE A 48 12.05 8.81 -2.04
C PHE A 48 12.43 9.67 -3.27
N GLU A 49 12.82 10.92 -3.05
CA GLU A 49 13.18 11.84 -4.13
C GLU A 49 14.46 11.40 -4.86
N HIS A 50 15.44 10.88 -4.13
CA HIS A 50 16.72 10.43 -4.71
C HIS A 50 16.67 9.05 -5.36
N HIS A 51 15.90 8.10 -4.82
CA HIS A 51 15.97 6.70 -5.25
C HIS A 51 14.72 6.23 -6.01
N ASP A 52 13.52 6.61 -5.55
CA ASP A 52 12.28 5.97 -5.97
C ASP A 52 11.39 6.83 -6.88
N ARG A 53 11.70 8.12 -7.03
CA ARG A 53 10.90 9.05 -7.87
C ARG A 53 10.74 8.57 -9.30
N SER A 54 11.84 8.13 -9.94
CA SER A 54 11.83 7.69 -11.34
C SER A 54 11.07 6.36 -11.50
N SER A 55 11.31 5.41 -10.60
CA SER A 55 10.63 4.11 -10.60
C SER A 55 9.12 4.25 -10.35
N ALA A 56 8.73 5.10 -9.40
CA ALA A 56 7.34 5.41 -9.09
C ALA A 56 6.64 6.13 -10.26
N ALA A 57 7.33 7.05 -10.95
CA ALA A 57 6.76 7.75 -12.10
C ALA A 57 6.49 6.80 -13.29
N VAL A 58 7.44 5.92 -13.61
CA VAL A 58 7.28 4.93 -14.69
C VAL A 58 6.17 3.94 -14.35
N THR A 59 6.17 3.44 -13.12
CA THR A 59 5.15 2.50 -12.63
C THR A 59 3.76 3.14 -12.70
N ALA A 60 3.62 4.38 -12.23
CA ALA A 60 2.38 5.14 -12.31
C ALA A 60 1.88 5.34 -13.74
N LEU A 61 2.78 5.65 -14.68
CA LEU A 61 2.42 5.77 -16.10
C LEU A 61 1.87 4.46 -16.66
N LEU A 62 2.54 3.32 -16.36
CA LEU A 62 2.08 2.00 -16.79
C LEU A 62 0.71 1.65 -16.18
N PHE A 63 0.49 1.98 -14.91
CA PHE A 63 -0.82 1.81 -14.26
C PHE A 63 -1.91 2.67 -14.90
N GLY A 64 -1.58 3.90 -15.28
CA GLY A 64 -2.48 4.79 -16.00
C GLY A 64 -2.79 4.27 -17.40
N LEU A 65 -1.81 3.74 -18.12
CA LEU A 65 -2.03 3.19 -19.47
C LEU A 65 -2.87 1.91 -19.41
N ALA A 66 -2.71 1.14 -18.33
CA ALA A 66 -3.55 -0.02 -18.02
C ALA A 66 -4.82 0.32 -17.22
N TRP A 67 -5.27 1.59 -17.17
CA TRP A 67 -6.46 2.00 -16.40
C TRP A 67 -7.72 1.15 -16.61
N PRO A 68 -8.03 0.63 -17.82
CA PRO A 68 -9.23 -0.18 -18.02
C PRO A 68 -9.22 -1.49 -17.21
N VAL A 69 -8.04 -1.95 -16.80
CA VAL A 69 -7.85 -3.15 -15.98
C VAL A 69 -7.54 -2.80 -14.53
N THR A 70 -6.71 -1.77 -14.31
CA THR A 70 -6.22 -1.41 -12.98
C THR A 70 -7.29 -0.72 -12.14
N VAL A 71 -8.17 0.09 -12.75
CA VAL A 71 -9.28 0.76 -12.04
C VAL A 71 -10.32 -0.26 -11.55
N PRO A 72 -10.84 -1.19 -12.37
CA PRO A 72 -11.74 -2.24 -11.89
C PRO A 72 -11.08 -3.15 -10.84
N GLY A 73 -9.82 -3.52 -11.04
CA GLY A 73 -9.07 -4.34 -10.07
C GLY A 73 -8.92 -3.64 -8.72
N TYR A 74 -8.61 -2.35 -8.71
CA TYR A 74 -8.54 -1.56 -7.48
C TYR A 74 -9.90 -1.42 -6.80
N PHE A 75 -10.97 -1.24 -7.58
CA PHE A 75 -12.33 -1.19 -7.03
C PHE A 75 -12.72 -2.51 -6.37
N LEU A 76 -12.45 -3.65 -7.01
CA LEU A 76 -12.67 -4.97 -6.43
C LEU A 76 -11.84 -5.19 -5.17
N LEU A 77 -10.57 -4.80 -5.17
CA LEU A 77 -9.72 -4.84 -3.98
C LEU A 77 -10.29 -3.97 -2.85
N ARG A 78 -10.80 -2.78 -3.18
CA ARG A 78 -11.42 -1.86 -2.22
C ARG A 78 -12.71 -2.43 -1.65
N CYS A 79 -13.55 -3.04 -2.48
CA CYS A 79 -14.76 -3.75 -2.06
C CYS A 79 -14.41 -4.94 -1.18
N ALA A 80 -13.44 -5.77 -1.58
CA ALA A 80 -12.98 -6.90 -0.78
C ALA A 80 -12.41 -6.44 0.56
N THR A 81 -11.57 -5.40 0.56
CA THR A 81 -11.04 -4.80 1.78
C THR A 81 -12.18 -4.28 2.63
N PHE A 82 -13.12 -3.53 2.08
CA PHE A 82 -14.27 -3.01 2.82
C PHE A 82 -15.11 -4.13 3.43
N VAL A 83 -15.36 -5.23 2.71
CA VAL A 83 -16.09 -6.40 3.22
C VAL A 83 -15.30 -7.11 4.32
N ILE A 84 -13.99 -7.28 4.15
CA ILE A 84 -13.10 -7.93 5.13
C ILE A 84 -12.95 -7.05 6.38
N THR A 85 -12.80 -5.74 6.21
CA THR A 85 -12.65 -4.73 7.27
C THR A 85 -13.98 -4.13 7.72
N ALA A 86 -15.12 -4.64 7.24
CA ALA A 86 -16.43 -4.36 7.81
C ALA A 86 -16.57 -5.05 9.19
N ARG A 87 -15.66 -5.98 9.52
CA ARG A 87 -15.37 -6.29 10.91
C ARG A 87 -14.88 -5.01 11.60
N PRO A 88 -15.55 -4.55 12.66
CA PRO A 88 -15.16 -3.33 13.35
C PRO A 88 -13.67 -3.38 13.70
N PRO A 89 -12.90 -2.30 13.44
CA PRO A 89 -11.50 -2.29 13.77
C PRO A 89 -11.34 -2.61 15.26
N ALA A 90 -10.52 -3.61 15.58
CA ALA A 90 -10.22 -3.96 16.96
C ALA A 90 -9.82 -2.69 17.72
N THR A 91 -10.54 -2.39 18.79
CA THR A 91 -10.34 -1.20 19.61
C THR A 91 -8.91 -1.19 20.18
N VAL A 92 -8.45 -0.02 20.62
CA VAL A 92 -7.11 0.13 21.23
C VAL A 92 -6.92 -0.88 22.38
N GLU A 93 -7.96 -1.09 23.18
CA GLU A 93 -7.98 -2.10 24.25
C GLU A 93 -7.80 -3.55 23.73
N ASP A 94 -8.39 -3.90 22.58
CA ASP A 94 -8.22 -5.23 21.99
C ASP A 94 -6.79 -5.46 21.46
N ARG A 95 -6.12 -4.40 21.00
CA ARG A 95 -4.69 -4.46 20.63
C ARG A 95 -3.81 -4.62 21.85
N GLU A 96 -4.09 -3.87 22.91
CA GLU A 96 -3.33 -3.95 24.16
C GLU A 96 -3.44 -5.35 24.77
N ARG A 97 -4.65 -5.93 24.83
CA ARG A 97 -4.87 -7.31 25.30
C ARG A 97 -4.11 -8.35 24.47
N ARG A 98 -4.12 -8.24 23.14
CA ARG A 98 -3.33 -9.14 22.27
C ARG A 98 -1.84 -9.00 22.49
N SER A 99 -1.34 -7.77 22.61
CA SER A 99 0.08 -7.51 22.85
C SER A 99 0.54 -8.05 24.20
N ALA A 100 -0.30 -7.93 25.24
CA ALA A 100 -0.02 -8.50 26.56
C ALA A 100 0.01 -10.03 26.50
N HIS A 101 -0.95 -10.65 25.80
CA HIS A 101 -0.98 -12.09 25.60
C HIS A 101 0.24 -12.62 24.85
N LEU A 102 0.65 -11.95 23.76
CA LEU A 102 1.85 -12.28 23.00
C LEU A 102 3.13 -12.15 23.83
N LYS A 103 3.27 -11.06 24.60
CA LYS A 103 4.43 -10.88 25.50
C LYS A 103 4.51 -11.96 26.56
N GLN A 104 3.36 -12.39 27.09
CA GLN A 104 3.31 -13.48 28.06
C GLN A 104 3.75 -14.80 27.44
N GLN A 105 3.28 -15.13 26.23
CA GLN A 105 3.70 -16.34 25.51
C GLN A 105 5.20 -16.34 25.19
N ILE A 106 5.74 -15.20 24.75
CA ILE A 106 7.19 -15.07 24.50
C ILE A 106 7.96 -15.35 25.78
N ARG A 107 7.58 -14.74 26.90
CA ARG A 107 8.25 -14.97 28.19
C ARG A 107 8.17 -16.42 28.64
N THR A 108 7.01 -17.07 28.48
CA THR A 108 6.87 -18.49 28.82
C THR A 108 7.73 -19.39 27.94
N LEU A 109 7.87 -19.05 26.65
CA LEU A 109 8.77 -19.77 25.74
C LEU A 109 10.24 -19.52 26.09
N GLU A 110 10.61 -18.29 26.44
CA GLU A 110 11.95 -17.94 26.91
C GLU A 110 12.29 -18.70 28.20
N GLU A 111 11.40 -18.74 29.19
CA GLU A 111 11.58 -19.50 30.44
C GLU A 111 11.65 -21.01 30.20
N ALA A 112 10.90 -21.54 29.23
CA ALA A 112 10.97 -22.94 28.83
C ALA A 112 12.28 -23.27 28.10
N LEU A 113 12.88 -22.29 27.41
CA LEU A 113 14.13 -22.43 26.68
C LEU A 113 15.36 -22.21 27.58
N GLU A 114 15.26 -21.32 28.58
CA GLU A 114 16.29 -21.05 29.58
C GLU A 114 16.39 -22.13 30.65
N ARG A 115 15.37 -23.00 30.81
CA ARG A 115 15.52 -24.20 31.63
C ARG A 115 16.51 -25.14 30.92
N PRO A 116 17.70 -25.40 31.51
CA PRO A 116 18.58 -26.42 30.97
C PRO A 116 17.84 -27.76 31.00
N LEU A 117 17.99 -28.54 29.93
CA LEU A 117 17.69 -29.97 29.93
C LEU A 117 18.59 -30.61 31.01
N GLU A 118 18.11 -30.64 32.25
CA GLU A 118 18.63 -31.52 33.28
C GLU A 118 18.14 -32.94 32.93
N GLU A 119 18.91 -33.63 32.07
CA GLU A 119 19.00 -35.08 32.06
C GLU A 119 20.13 -35.55 32.99
#